data_AF-A0A3R8QMS1-F1
#
_entry.id   AF-A0A3R8QMS1-F1
#
_cell.length_a   1.000
_cell.length_b   1.000
_cell.length_c   1.000
_cell.angle_alpha   90.00
_cell.angle_beta   90.00
_cell.angle_gamma   90.00
#
_symmetry.space_group_name_H-M   'P 1'
#
loop_
_entity.id
_entity.type
_entity.pdbx_description
1 polymer ?
#
loop_
_entity_poly.entity_id
_entity_poly.type
_entity_poly.pdbx_seq_one_letter_code
_entity_poly.pdbx_strand_id
1 'polypeptide(L)'
;MTSFDTSSPQLNVWRAMLALAVVFVMLATTGWTALRTHRESGELQASRDKWTHGSLHGLRLPDPEADPARLTRFFVSLSAQDRSRLAHRYPLAVGNMNGAPVSLRYQANHLALEQQRAVERERMHDSRLSAAGQQDAGRRMHRYESLLTPGRQILSFDPSGTGRISEVFGNLTKAQRISVVVPGVDTDLLTFQKTNRPYTAPVGMAKALYAAERTAAPKTRTAVIAWADYTSPDGLGVDAATGARAAEGSLRLNALLRALPGRAPVSMFCHSYGSVLCGVAAHDMPGRVADIAVAASPGMRVSRAADLDTTARVWAMRDATDWIQDVPYLELGGLGHGADPVAAGFGARVLSARDAQGHAGYFTPGTDSLRNLADIGTGAYDSVTCAGESDMCRAGLGATTTAQHA
;
A
#
# COMPACT_ATOMS: atom_id res chain seq x y z
N MET A 1 26.41 -44.99 -42.00
CA MET A 1 26.79 -43.63 -42.43
C MET A 1 25.55 -42.77 -42.24
N THR A 2 25.32 -42.19 -41.05
CA THR A 2 25.86 -40.89 -40.54
C THR A 2 25.62 -39.75 -41.52
N SER A 3 25.13 -38.57 -41.16
CA SER A 3 24.67 -37.93 -39.93
C SER A 3 24.27 -36.53 -40.40
N PHE A 4 23.24 -35.89 -39.83
CA PHE A 4 23.28 -34.45 -39.52
C PHE A 4 22.13 -34.14 -38.56
N ASP A 5 22.45 -33.99 -37.27
CA ASP A 5 21.75 -33.03 -36.44
C ASP A 5 22.62 -32.67 -35.23
N THR A 6 23.24 -31.50 -35.28
CA THR A 6 23.96 -30.88 -34.15
C THR A 6 23.75 -29.37 -34.18
N SER A 7 22.55 -28.93 -33.81
CA SER A 7 22.36 -27.56 -33.33
C SER A 7 23.01 -27.46 -31.95
N SER A 8 24.17 -26.80 -31.86
CA SER A 8 25.00 -26.79 -30.66
C SER A 8 24.46 -25.84 -29.58
N PRO A 9 24.34 -26.29 -28.31
CA PRO A 9 23.79 -25.49 -27.20
C PRO A 9 24.60 -24.23 -26.85
N GLN A 10 25.84 -24.12 -27.34
CA GLN A 10 26.70 -22.95 -27.12
C GLN A 10 26.23 -21.68 -27.85
N LEU A 11 25.58 -21.80 -29.01
CA LEU A 11 25.11 -20.66 -29.80
C LEU A 11 23.93 -19.93 -29.14
N ASN A 12 23.07 -20.66 -28.42
CA ASN A 12 21.92 -20.08 -27.72
C ASN A 12 22.37 -19.34 -26.44
N VAL A 13 23.36 -19.88 -25.73
CA VAL A 13 23.96 -19.24 -24.55
C VAL A 13 24.68 -17.94 -24.94
N TRP A 14 25.40 -17.94 -26.07
CA TRP A 14 26.11 -16.75 -26.54
C TRP A 14 25.15 -15.64 -26.99
N ARG A 15 24.03 -15.99 -27.63
CA ARG A 15 22.96 -15.04 -27.99
C ARG A 15 22.27 -14.44 -26.76
N ALA A 16 22.03 -15.24 -25.73
CA ALA A 16 21.45 -14.77 -24.46
C ALA A 16 22.40 -13.79 -23.73
N MET A 17 23.71 -14.07 -23.72
CA MET A 17 24.71 -13.18 -23.11
C MET A 17 24.87 -11.85 -23.87
N LEU A 18 24.83 -11.88 -25.20
CA LEU A 18 24.88 -10.66 -26.02
C LEU A 18 23.63 -9.79 -25.81
N ALA A 19 22.45 -10.41 -25.73
CA ALA A 19 21.21 -9.70 -25.44
C ALA A 19 21.26 -9.04 -24.05
N LEU A 20 21.77 -9.75 -23.03
CA LEU A 20 21.99 -9.20 -21.69
C LEU A 20 23.00 -8.04 -21.68
N ALA A 21 24.08 -8.14 -22.46
CA ALA A 21 25.08 -7.07 -22.55
C ALA A 21 24.52 -5.80 -23.21
N VAL A 22 23.73 -5.94 -24.29
CA VAL A 22 23.08 -4.80 -24.95
C VAL A 22 22.04 -4.15 -24.02
N VAL A 23 21.27 -4.95 -23.29
CA VAL A 23 20.35 -4.45 -22.25
C VAL A 23 21.10 -3.70 -21.15
N PHE A 24 22.26 -4.22 -20.70
CA PHE A 24 23.08 -3.58 -19.68
C PHE A 24 23.66 -2.23 -20.15
N VAL A 25 24.14 -2.16 -21.40
CA VAL A 25 24.63 -0.90 -22.01
C VAL A 25 23.50 0.11 -22.20
N MET A 26 22.30 -0.33 -22.60
CA MET A 26 21.13 0.55 -22.69
C MET A 26 20.66 1.04 -21.32
N LEU A 27 20.67 0.21 -20.29
CA LEU A 27 20.33 0.59 -18.91
C LEU A 27 21.38 1.55 -18.31
N ALA A 28 22.66 1.36 -18.61
CA ALA A 28 23.73 2.24 -18.15
C ALA A 28 23.67 3.63 -18.80
N THR A 29 23.29 3.71 -20.08
CA THR A 29 23.20 4.99 -20.81
C THR A 29 21.90 5.76 -20.51
N THR A 30 20.79 5.07 -20.23
CA THR A 30 19.52 5.70 -19.83
C THR A 30 19.46 6.06 -18.34
N GLY A 31 20.16 5.33 -17.46
CA GLY A 31 20.24 5.64 -16.03
C GLY A 31 21.01 6.93 -15.70
N TRP A 32 21.95 7.34 -16.57
CA TRP A 32 22.79 8.53 -16.34
C TRP A 32 22.11 9.85 -16.70
N THR A 33 21.09 9.85 -17.57
CA THR A 33 20.34 11.06 -17.93
C THR A 33 19.19 11.36 -16.97
N ALA A 34 18.67 10.35 -16.24
CA ALA A 34 17.61 10.53 -15.23
C ALA A 34 18.09 11.12 -13.90
N LEU A 35 19.38 11.02 -13.58
CA LEU A 35 19.96 11.46 -12.30
C LEU A 35 20.17 12.97 -12.17
N ARG A 36 19.82 13.76 -13.19
CA ARG A 36 19.86 15.23 -13.12
C ARG A 36 18.44 15.81 -13.13
N THR A 37 17.67 15.51 -12.10
CA THR A 37 16.56 16.39 -11.69
C THR A 37 16.93 17.02 -10.35
N HIS A 38 16.97 18.35 -10.34
CA HIS A 38 17.26 19.16 -9.17
C HIS A 38 16.35 18.72 -8.00
N ARG A 39 16.96 18.48 -6.83
CA ARG A 39 16.27 18.35 -5.53
C ARG A 39 15.62 19.70 -5.19
N GLU A 40 14.51 20.04 -5.83
CA GLU A 40 13.53 20.91 -5.20
C GLU A 40 12.92 20.10 -4.06
N SER A 41 13.02 20.61 -2.83
CA SER A 41 12.34 20.02 -1.68
C SER A 41 10.85 19.92 -1.98
N GLY A 42 10.31 18.70 -2.04
CA GLY A 42 8.90 18.45 -2.37
C GLY A 42 7.92 19.26 -1.51
N GLU A 43 6.71 19.49 -2.00
CA GLU A 43 5.69 20.34 -1.38
C GLU A 43 5.36 19.94 0.06
N LEU A 44 5.36 18.64 0.35
CA LEU A 44 5.20 18.14 1.72
C LEU A 44 6.36 18.57 2.61
N GLN A 45 7.60 18.44 2.13
CA GLN A 45 8.79 18.88 2.86
C GLN A 45 8.75 20.39 3.10
N ALA A 46 8.41 21.18 2.08
CA ALA A 46 8.26 22.63 2.22
C ALA A 46 7.18 23.00 3.26
N SER A 47 6.07 22.26 3.33
CA SER A 47 5.04 22.46 4.35
C SER A 47 5.54 22.12 5.76
N ARG A 48 6.32 21.04 5.90
CA ARG A 48 6.96 20.63 7.17
C ARG A 48 8.01 21.64 7.62
N ASP A 49 8.84 22.14 6.71
CA ASP A 49 9.86 23.15 7.03
C ASP A 49 9.21 24.44 7.53
N LYS A 50 8.11 24.87 6.89
CA LYS A 50 7.31 26.01 7.36
C LYS A 50 6.69 25.76 8.74
N TRP A 51 6.28 24.52 9.04
CA TRP A 51 5.77 24.14 10.36
C TRP A 51 6.87 24.21 11.42
N THR A 52 8.07 23.71 11.14
CA THR A 52 9.21 23.71 12.08
C THR A 52 9.61 25.13 12.52
N HIS A 53 9.45 26.11 11.63
CA HIS A 53 9.68 27.53 11.92
C HIS A 53 8.42 28.27 12.39
N GLY A 54 7.30 27.56 12.55
CA GLY A 54 6.01 28.11 12.93
C GLY A 54 5.86 28.34 14.43
N SER A 55 4.93 29.21 14.78
CA SER A 55 4.50 29.46 16.15
C SER A 55 2.99 29.63 16.25
N LEU A 56 2.44 29.33 17.41
CA LEU A 56 1.04 29.54 17.77
C LEU A 56 1.00 30.20 19.15
N HIS A 57 0.32 31.34 19.26
CA HIS A 57 0.26 32.15 20.50
C HIS A 57 1.65 32.47 21.09
N GLY A 58 2.64 32.71 20.22
CA GLY A 58 4.03 33.01 20.63
C GLY A 58 4.88 31.78 21.00
N LEU A 59 4.29 30.58 21.08
CA LEU A 59 5.00 29.33 21.37
C LEU A 59 5.39 28.61 20.07
N ARG A 60 6.60 28.06 20.03
CA ARG A 60 7.07 27.25 18.89
C ARG A 60 6.23 25.98 18.74
N LEU A 61 5.96 25.60 17.50
CA LEU A 61 5.30 24.33 17.18
C LEU A 61 6.23 23.15 17.52
N PRO A 62 5.69 21.97 17.89
CA PRO A 62 6.50 20.78 18.10
C PRO A 62 7.13 20.31 16.78
N ASP A 63 8.21 19.52 16.88
CA ASP A 63 8.78 18.82 15.73
C ASP A 63 7.69 18.01 14.99
N PRO A 64 7.47 18.21 13.67
CA PRO A 64 6.44 17.52 12.92
C PRO A 64 6.66 16.00 12.79
N GLU A 65 7.86 15.51 13.09
CA GLU A 65 8.22 14.08 13.11
C GLU A 65 8.35 13.51 14.52
N ALA A 66 7.96 14.29 15.54
CA ALA A 66 7.92 13.81 16.91
C ALA A 66 7.00 12.57 17.07
N ASP A 67 7.21 11.84 18.17
CA ASP A 67 6.38 10.70 18.53
C ASP A 67 4.87 11.01 18.44
N PRO A 68 4.05 10.15 17.81
CA PRO A 68 2.63 10.39 17.62
C PRO A 68 1.86 10.72 18.91
N ALA A 69 2.22 10.14 20.06
CA ALA A 69 1.55 10.45 21.32
C ALA A 69 1.86 11.87 21.80
N ARG A 70 3.07 12.38 21.54
CA ARG A 70 3.42 13.78 21.80
C ARG A 70 2.62 14.72 20.91
N LEU A 71 2.53 14.41 19.62
CA LEU A 71 1.75 15.20 18.66
C LEU A 71 0.25 15.18 19.00
N THR A 72 -0.29 14.02 19.40
CA THR A 72 -1.67 13.92 19.90
C THR A 72 -1.92 14.82 21.11
N ARG A 73 -1.04 14.78 22.13
CA ARG A 73 -1.18 15.68 23.30
C ARG A 73 -1.17 17.14 22.90
N PHE A 74 -0.29 17.52 21.97
CA PHE A 74 -0.26 18.87 21.41
C PHE A 74 -1.59 19.24 20.76
N PHE A 75 -2.10 18.47 19.81
CA PHE A 75 -3.38 18.82 19.17
C PHE A 75 -4.56 18.81 20.13
N VAL A 76 -4.58 17.90 21.12
CA VAL A 76 -5.64 17.84 22.13
C VAL A 76 -5.68 19.11 22.99
N SER A 77 -4.51 19.70 23.32
CA SER A 77 -4.47 20.95 24.10
C SER A 77 -4.94 22.18 23.32
N LEU A 78 -4.99 22.11 21.99
CA LEU A 78 -5.43 23.22 21.15
C LEU A 78 -6.94 23.37 21.11
N SER A 79 -7.40 24.61 21.02
CA SER A 79 -8.79 24.95 20.67
C SER A 79 -9.14 24.47 19.24
N ALA A 80 -10.43 24.32 18.94
CA ALA A 80 -10.87 23.97 17.59
C ALA A 80 -10.44 25.02 16.54
N GLN A 81 -10.44 26.31 16.92
CA GLN A 81 -10.01 27.40 16.06
C GLN A 81 -8.51 27.32 15.76
N ASP A 82 -7.69 26.99 16.76
CA ASP A 82 -6.24 26.84 16.58
C ASP A 82 -5.89 25.65 15.70
N ARG A 83 -6.55 24.50 15.90
CA ARG A 83 -6.40 23.33 15.03
C ARG A 83 -6.73 23.68 13.58
N SER A 84 -7.87 24.35 13.36
CA SER A 84 -8.28 24.81 12.03
C SER A 84 -7.26 25.76 11.42
N ARG A 85 -6.74 26.74 12.20
CA ARG A 85 -5.71 27.67 11.74
C ARG A 85 -4.44 26.95 11.29
N LEU A 86 -4.00 25.95 12.05
CA LEU A 86 -2.83 25.14 11.69
C LEU A 86 -3.06 24.31 10.43
N ALA A 87 -4.24 23.69 10.29
CA ALA A 87 -4.60 22.95 9.08
C ALA A 87 -4.63 23.84 7.82
N HIS A 88 -5.09 25.09 7.93
CA HIS A 88 -5.07 26.02 6.79
C HIS A 88 -3.67 26.51 6.45
N ARG A 89 -2.84 26.77 7.46
CA ARG A 89 -1.49 27.32 7.27
C ARG A 89 -0.48 26.26 6.81
N TYR A 90 -0.66 25.01 7.25
CA TYR A 90 0.26 23.89 7.01
C TYR A 90 -0.50 22.62 6.58
N PRO A 91 -1.27 22.66 5.49
CA PRO A 91 -2.22 21.60 5.16
C PRO A 91 -1.53 20.26 4.88
N LEU A 92 -0.45 20.24 4.10
CA LEU A 92 0.31 19.02 3.83
C LEU A 92 1.00 18.49 5.10
N ALA A 93 1.59 19.36 5.93
CA ALA A 93 2.19 18.92 7.19
C ALA A 93 1.15 18.28 8.12
N VAL A 94 0.06 19.00 8.45
CA VAL A 94 -1.00 18.52 9.36
C VAL A 94 -1.70 17.28 8.80
N GLY A 95 -1.99 17.27 7.50
CA GLY A 95 -2.66 16.17 6.81
C GLY A 95 -1.88 14.85 6.85
N ASN A 96 -0.55 14.91 6.84
CA ASN A 96 0.34 13.76 6.91
C ASN A 96 0.90 13.49 8.32
N MET A 97 0.49 14.26 9.33
CA MET A 97 1.07 14.19 10.66
C MET A 97 0.46 13.03 11.48
N ASN A 98 1.28 12.01 11.73
CA ASN A 98 0.92 10.95 12.65
C ASN A 98 0.76 11.52 14.07
N GLY A 99 -0.41 11.30 14.69
CA GLY A 99 -0.80 11.91 15.96
C GLY A 99 -1.75 13.10 15.83
N ALA A 100 -1.92 13.70 14.63
CA ALA A 100 -2.99 14.66 14.39
C ALA A 100 -4.37 13.98 14.42
N PRO A 101 -5.43 14.63 14.95
CA PRO A 101 -6.78 14.08 14.93
C PRO A 101 -7.20 13.68 13.51
N VAL A 102 -7.81 12.50 13.36
CA VAL A 102 -8.17 11.95 12.04
C VAL A 102 -9.03 12.91 11.22
N SER A 103 -10.04 13.54 11.83
CA SER A 103 -10.88 14.54 11.15
C SER A 103 -10.10 15.78 10.71
N LEU A 104 -9.11 16.20 11.50
CA LEU A 104 -8.23 17.31 11.14
C LEU A 104 -7.33 16.96 9.96
N ARG A 105 -6.85 15.71 9.90
CA ARG A 105 -6.08 15.20 8.75
C ARG A 105 -6.91 15.22 7.47
N TYR A 106 -8.17 14.77 7.54
CA TYR A 106 -9.08 14.81 6.39
C TYR A 106 -9.32 16.24 5.91
N GLN A 107 -9.56 17.17 6.83
CA GLN A 107 -9.73 18.59 6.51
C GLN A 107 -8.46 19.18 5.88
N ALA A 108 -7.29 18.94 6.48
CA ALA A 108 -6.02 19.47 6.01
C ALA A 108 -5.64 18.92 4.63
N ASN A 109 -5.85 17.61 4.38
CA ASN A 109 -5.61 17.02 3.07
C ASN A 109 -6.62 17.50 2.01
N HIS A 110 -7.87 17.80 2.39
CA HIS A 110 -8.82 18.44 1.49
C HIS A 110 -8.32 19.81 1.03
N LEU A 111 -7.88 20.66 1.98
CA LEU A 111 -7.29 21.97 1.67
C LEU A 111 -6.01 21.84 0.81
N ALA A 112 -5.16 20.85 1.10
CA ALA A 112 -3.97 20.57 0.29
C ALA A 112 -4.35 20.20 -1.15
N LEU A 113 -5.36 19.35 -1.35
CA LEU A 113 -5.85 18.98 -2.67
C LEU A 113 -6.42 20.18 -3.44
N GLU A 114 -7.15 21.07 -2.77
CA GLU A 114 -7.65 22.30 -3.40
C GLU A 114 -6.50 23.20 -3.88
N GLN A 115 -5.47 23.36 -3.05
CA GLN A 115 -4.28 24.14 -3.39
C GLN A 115 -3.53 23.51 -4.58
N GLN A 116 -3.29 22.20 -4.54
CA GLN A 116 -2.58 21.50 -5.61
C GLN A 116 -3.39 21.45 -6.91
N ARG A 117 -4.73 21.37 -6.84
CA ARG A 117 -5.60 21.52 -8.02
C ARG A 117 -5.43 22.88 -8.68
N ALA A 118 -5.35 23.96 -7.91
CA ALA A 118 -5.13 25.30 -8.46
C ALA A 118 -3.77 25.40 -9.15
N VAL A 119 -2.71 24.88 -8.52
CA VAL A 119 -1.36 24.81 -9.11
C VAL A 119 -1.37 24.05 -10.43
N GLU A 120 -1.93 22.84 -10.46
CA GLU A 120 -1.94 22.04 -11.70
C GLU A 120 -2.83 22.62 -12.81
N ARG A 121 -3.86 23.40 -12.44
CA ARG A 121 -4.68 24.15 -13.40
C ARG A 121 -3.93 25.30 -14.06
N GLU A 122 -3.01 25.93 -13.36
CA GLU A 122 -2.11 26.91 -13.96
C GLU A 122 -1.06 26.21 -14.82
N ARG A 123 -0.44 25.14 -14.30
CA ARG A 123 0.60 24.37 -15.01
C ARG A 123 0.13 23.80 -16.34
N MET A 124 -1.12 23.32 -16.45
CA MET A 124 -1.61 22.77 -17.72
C MET A 124 -1.65 23.82 -18.86
N HIS A 125 -1.65 25.12 -18.54
CA HIS A 125 -1.64 26.22 -19.51
C HIS A 125 -0.30 26.97 -19.55
N ASP A 126 0.70 26.52 -18.79
CA ASP A 126 2.00 27.19 -18.70
C ASP A 126 2.83 26.91 -19.95
N SER A 127 3.08 27.95 -20.76
CA SER A 127 3.85 27.87 -22.00
C SER A 127 5.32 27.53 -21.80
N ARG A 128 5.83 27.58 -20.56
CA ARG A 128 7.19 27.15 -20.21
C ARG A 128 7.32 25.62 -20.10
N LEU A 129 6.20 24.89 -19.96
CA LEU A 129 6.20 23.43 -19.91
C LEU A 129 6.14 22.83 -21.32
N SER A 130 6.70 21.63 -21.47
CA SER A 130 6.48 20.81 -22.66
C SER A 130 5.01 20.36 -22.75
N ALA A 131 4.56 19.95 -23.95
CA ALA A 131 3.22 19.40 -24.13
C ALA A 131 2.95 18.19 -23.21
N ALA A 132 3.95 17.32 -23.00
CA ALA A 132 3.87 16.22 -22.05
C ALA A 132 3.72 16.71 -20.60
N GLY A 133 4.44 17.78 -20.22
CA GLY A 133 4.31 18.41 -18.91
C GLY A 133 2.94 19.04 -18.66
N GLN A 134 2.38 19.72 -19.67
CA GLN A 134 1.03 20.27 -19.61
C GLN A 134 -0.03 19.16 -19.51
N GLN A 135 0.16 18.05 -20.24
CA GLN A 135 -0.72 16.89 -20.17
C GLN A 135 -0.67 16.20 -18.80
N ASP A 136 0.52 16.03 -18.21
CA ASP A 136 0.66 15.50 -16.86
C ASP A 136 -0.06 16.39 -15.82
N ALA A 137 0.13 17.70 -15.92
CA ALA A 137 -0.58 18.66 -15.07
C ALA A 137 -2.10 18.54 -15.22
N GLY A 138 -2.61 18.42 -16.46
CA GLY A 138 -4.03 18.17 -16.72
C GLY A 138 -4.55 16.87 -16.06
N ARG A 139 -3.79 15.78 -16.15
CA ARG A 139 -4.14 14.50 -15.51
C ARG A 139 -4.17 14.61 -13.99
N ARG A 140 -3.18 15.28 -13.38
CA ARG A 140 -3.13 15.52 -11.92
C ARG A 140 -4.29 16.41 -11.47
N MET A 141 -4.58 17.48 -12.19
CA MET A 141 -5.68 18.38 -11.89
C MET A 141 -7.01 17.62 -11.84
N HIS A 142 -7.33 16.82 -12.86
CA HIS A 142 -8.54 15.99 -12.87
C HIS A 142 -8.54 14.91 -11.78
N ARG A 143 -7.37 14.33 -11.46
CA ARG A 143 -7.26 13.41 -10.33
C ARG A 143 -7.58 14.12 -9.01
N TYR A 144 -7.08 15.33 -8.79
CA TYR A 144 -7.39 16.12 -7.60
C TYR A 144 -8.88 16.49 -7.54
N GLU A 145 -9.50 16.87 -8.66
CA GLU A 145 -10.96 17.08 -8.72
C GLU A 145 -11.74 15.84 -8.28
N SER A 146 -11.33 14.65 -8.74
CA SER A 146 -11.94 13.39 -8.32
C SER A 146 -11.74 13.09 -6.83
N LEU A 147 -10.59 13.47 -6.26
CA LEU A 147 -10.29 13.30 -4.83
C LEU A 147 -11.02 14.31 -3.95
N LEU A 148 -11.43 15.45 -4.51
CA LEU A 148 -12.20 16.49 -3.84
C LEU A 148 -13.72 16.22 -3.85
N THR A 149 -14.19 15.16 -4.51
CA THR A 149 -15.61 14.75 -4.45
C THR A 149 -16.07 14.64 -2.99
N PRO A 150 -17.23 15.22 -2.62
CA PRO A 150 -17.72 15.20 -1.25
C PRO A 150 -17.80 13.79 -0.64
N GLY A 151 -17.46 13.68 0.64
CA GLY A 151 -17.52 12.42 1.40
C GLY A 151 -16.27 11.54 1.32
N ARG A 152 -15.26 11.92 0.52
CA ARG A 152 -13.96 11.25 0.53
C ARG A 152 -13.15 11.62 1.77
N GLN A 153 -12.46 10.63 2.34
CA GLN A 153 -11.69 10.78 3.58
C GLN A 153 -10.20 10.49 3.32
N ILE A 154 -9.47 11.52 2.87
CA ILE A 154 -8.06 11.40 2.50
C ILE A 154 -7.18 11.50 3.75
N LEU A 155 -6.54 10.39 4.12
CA LEU A 155 -5.77 10.27 5.37
C LEU A 155 -4.33 10.76 5.23
N SER A 156 -3.70 10.56 4.08
CA SER A 156 -2.41 11.16 3.72
C SER A 156 -2.41 11.55 2.25
N PHE A 157 -1.65 12.59 1.92
CA PHE A 157 -1.53 13.11 0.57
C PHE A 157 -0.21 13.84 0.41
N ASP A 158 0.58 13.41 -0.57
CA ASP A 158 1.83 14.03 -0.96
C ASP A 158 1.86 14.18 -2.48
N PRO A 159 1.82 15.40 -3.03
CA PRO A 159 1.79 15.62 -4.47
C PRO A 159 3.16 15.41 -5.13
N SER A 160 4.25 15.34 -4.35
CA SER A 160 5.61 15.33 -4.87
C SER A 160 5.91 14.06 -5.67
N GLY A 161 6.71 14.21 -6.73
CA GLY A 161 7.05 13.09 -7.62
C GLY A 161 5.80 12.49 -8.26
N THR A 162 5.71 11.16 -8.36
CA THR A 162 4.52 10.44 -8.85
C THR A 162 3.31 10.55 -7.90
N GLY A 163 3.55 11.01 -6.67
CA GLY A 163 2.53 11.27 -5.66
C GLY A 163 2.19 10.04 -4.82
N ARG A 164 1.86 10.29 -3.55
CA ARG A 164 1.47 9.28 -2.56
C ARG A 164 0.18 9.68 -1.89
N ILE A 165 -0.64 8.68 -1.54
CA ILE A 165 -1.98 8.95 -1.02
C ILE A 165 -2.54 7.77 -0.21
N SER A 166 -3.39 8.07 0.77
CA SER A 166 -4.26 7.07 1.37
C SER A 166 -5.68 7.57 1.60
N GLU A 167 -6.66 6.69 1.47
CA GLU A 167 -8.08 6.98 1.65
C GLU A 167 -8.73 5.97 2.59
N VAL A 168 -9.67 6.44 3.41
CA VAL A 168 -10.40 5.64 4.39
C VAL A 168 -11.86 5.46 3.99
N PHE A 169 -12.33 4.21 4.01
CA PHE A 169 -13.73 3.82 3.92
C PHE A 169 -14.24 3.42 5.30
N GLY A 170 -15.40 3.95 5.71
CA GLY A 170 -15.94 3.75 7.06
C GLY A 170 -15.44 4.78 8.08
N ASN A 171 -15.67 4.53 9.36
CA ASN A 171 -15.31 5.47 10.43
C ASN A 171 -14.09 4.95 11.20
N LEU A 172 -12.91 5.49 10.90
CA LEU A 172 -11.64 5.01 11.46
C LEU A 172 -11.57 5.12 12.99
N THR A 173 -12.17 6.14 13.60
CA THR A 173 -12.09 6.36 15.06
C THR A 173 -13.08 5.51 15.85
N LYS A 174 -14.14 5.02 15.20
CA LYS A 174 -15.17 4.15 15.81
C LYS A 174 -15.10 2.69 15.36
N ALA A 175 -14.14 2.36 14.50
CA ALA A 175 -13.93 1.02 13.98
C ALA A 175 -13.57 0.06 15.11
N GLN A 176 -14.22 -1.10 15.11
CA GLN A 176 -13.87 -2.25 15.94
C GLN A 176 -12.77 -3.09 15.31
N ARG A 177 -12.64 -3.04 13.96
CA ARG A 177 -11.57 -3.69 13.19
C ARG A 177 -11.15 -2.79 12.03
N ILE A 178 -9.86 -2.79 11.73
CA ILE A 178 -9.29 -1.96 10.68
C ILE A 178 -8.60 -2.86 9.66
N SER A 179 -8.88 -2.63 8.39
CA SER A 179 -8.26 -3.35 7.28
C SER A 179 -7.40 -2.39 6.48
N VAL A 180 -6.17 -2.79 6.12
CA VAL A 180 -5.26 -1.94 5.33
C VAL A 180 -4.89 -2.68 4.06
N VAL A 181 -5.31 -2.12 2.92
CA VAL A 181 -4.97 -2.64 1.59
C VAL A 181 -3.68 -2.00 1.12
N VAL A 182 -2.67 -2.84 0.88
CA VAL A 182 -1.33 -2.47 0.42
C VAL A 182 -1.14 -3.00 -1.01
N PRO A 183 -1.06 -2.11 -2.02
CA PRO A 183 -0.99 -2.49 -3.42
C PRO A 183 0.44 -2.81 -3.86
N GLY A 184 0.59 -3.37 -5.06
CA GLY A 184 1.88 -3.67 -5.68
C GLY A 184 2.46 -2.53 -6.53
N VAL A 185 3.20 -2.94 -7.57
CA VAL A 185 3.87 -2.06 -8.55
C VAL A 185 2.88 -1.13 -9.28
N ASP A 186 3.42 -0.13 -9.98
CA ASP A 186 2.64 0.84 -10.78
C ASP A 186 1.54 1.56 -9.98
N THR A 187 1.77 1.76 -8.67
CA THR A 187 0.86 2.46 -7.78
C THR A 187 1.38 3.86 -7.48
N ASP A 188 0.66 4.86 -7.96
CA ASP A 188 0.90 6.26 -7.69
C ASP A 188 -0.44 7.02 -7.55
N LEU A 189 -0.38 8.34 -7.37
CA LEU A 189 -1.56 9.20 -7.26
C LEU A 189 -2.53 9.07 -8.46
N LEU A 190 -2.02 8.94 -9.68
CA LEU A 190 -2.82 8.86 -10.90
C LEU A 190 -3.43 7.47 -11.08
N THR A 191 -2.74 6.40 -10.66
CA THR A 191 -3.22 5.01 -10.72
C THR A 191 -3.97 4.55 -9.48
N PHE A 192 -3.98 5.35 -8.41
CA PHE A 192 -4.67 5.09 -7.13
C PHE A 192 -6.16 4.72 -7.27
N GLN A 193 -6.81 5.23 -8.32
CA GLN A 193 -8.20 4.93 -8.65
C GLN A 193 -8.36 4.80 -10.17
N LYS A 194 -9.02 3.74 -10.63
CA LYS A 194 -9.30 3.52 -12.05
C LYS A 194 -10.79 3.35 -12.29
N THR A 195 -11.30 3.90 -13.40
CA THR A 195 -12.68 3.68 -13.85
C THR A 195 -12.81 2.33 -14.52
N ASN A 196 -11.88 2.01 -15.43
CA ASN A 196 -11.78 0.70 -16.06
C ASN A 196 -10.96 -0.23 -15.19
N ARG A 197 -11.43 -1.46 -14.99
CA ARG A 197 -10.80 -2.47 -14.10
C ARG A 197 -10.53 -1.90 -12.70
N PRO A 198 -11.56 -1.41 -11.98
CA PRO A 198 -11.39 -0.66 -10.74
C PRO A 198 -10.63 -1.44 -9.65
N TYR A 199 -10.77 -2.77 -9.62
CA TYR A 199 -10.13 -3.65 -8.63
C TYR A 199 -8.63 -3.87 -8.89
N THR A 200 -8.07 -3.28 -9.95
CA THR A 200 -6.61 -3.16 -10.16
C THR A 200 -6.01 -1.95 -9.46
N ALA A 201 -6.82 -1.15 -8.77
CA ALA A 201 -6.41 0.07 -8.11
C ALA A 201 -6.81 0.05 -6.62
N PRO A 202 -6.01 0.67 -5.73
CA PRO A 202 -6.24 0.67 -4.28
C PRO A 202 -7.67 1.07 -3.87
N VAL A 203 -8.23 2.11 -4.48
CA VAL A 203 -9.60 2.57 -4.17
C VAL A 203 -10.64 1.50 -4.50
N GLY A 204 -10.52 0.82 -5.63
CA GLY A 204 -11.46 -0.24 -6.01
C GLY A 204 -11.32 -1.47 -5.11
N MET A 205 -10.08 -1.87 -4.80
CA MET A 205 -9.79 -2.97 -3.88
C MET A 205 -10.39 -2.71 -2.49
N ALA A 206 -10.11 -1.55 -1.91
CA ALA A 206 -10.59 -1.20 -0.57
C ALA A 206 -12.12 -1.01 -0.50
N LYS A 207 -12.76 -0.46 -1.55
CA LYS A 207 -14.22 -0.37 -1.62
C LYS A 207 -14.87 -1.75 -1.69
N ALA A 208 -14.32 -2.65 -2.50
CA ALA A 208 -14.82 -4.02 -2.62
C ALA A 208 -14.68 -4.76 -1.28
N LEU A 209 -13.52 -4.64 -0.62
CA LEU A 209 -13.29 -5.23 0.69
C LEU A 209 -14.23 -4.65 1.75
N TYR A 210 -14.38 -3.33 1.82
CA TYR A 210 -15.30 -2.69 2.78
C TYR A 210 -16.76 -3.12 2.58
N ALA A 211 -17.21 -3.24 1.34
CA ALA A 211 -18.55 -3.74 1.04
C ALA A 211 -18.72 -5.21 1.44
N ALA A 212 -17.71 -6.05 1.18
CA ALA A 212 -17.71 -7.46 1.54
C ALA A 212 -17.70 -7.64 3.07
N GLU A 213 -16.88 -6.89 3.81
CA GLU A 213 -16.84 -6.92 5.29
C GLU A 213 -18.19 -6.54 5.91
N ARG A 214 -18.84 -5.50 5.38
CA ARG A 214 -20.18 -5.08 5.83
C ARG A 214 -21.26 -6.12 5.55
N THR A 215 -21.06 -6.94 4.52
CA THR A 215 -21.97 -8.03 4.17
C THR A 215 -21.73 -9.23 5.08
N ALA A 216 -20.46 -9.59 5.30
CA ALA A 216 -20.04 -10.71 6.14
C ALA A 216 -20.38 -10.51 7.62
N ALA A 217 -20.18 -9.29 8.15
CA ALA A 217 -20.46 -8.97 9.55
C ALA A 217 -21.15 -7.60 9.71
N PRO A 218 -22.47 -7.49 9.43
CA PRO A 218 -23.21 -6.22 9.46
C PRO A 218 -23.21 -5.51 10.83
N LYS A 219 -22.97 -6.26 11.91
CA LYS A 219 -22.91 -5.74 13.29
C LYS A 219 -21.50 -5.25 13.70
N THR A 220 -20.47 -5.61 12.94
CA THR A 220 -19.08 -5.22 13.20
C THR A 220 -18.77 -3.93 12.46
N ARG A 221 -18.39 -2.88 13.19
CA ARG A 221 -17.97 -1.61 12.57
C ARG A 221 -16.56 -1.76 12.03
N THR A 222 -16.38 -1.88 10.72
CA THR A 222 -15.06 -1.89 10.09
C THR A 222 -14.69 -0.53 9.50
N ALA A 223 -13.38 -0.33 9.30
CA ALA A 223 -12.86 0.70 8.43
C ALA A 223 -11.75 0.12 7.55
N VAL A 224 -11.75 0.44 6.26
CA VAL A 224 -10.75 -0.04 5.30
C VAL A 224 -9.93 1.13 4.80
N ILE A 225 -8.61 1.00 4.82
CA ILE A 225 -7.66 2.00 4.32
C ILE A 225 -7.11 1.51 2.98
N ALA A 226 -7.37 2.24 1.90
CA ALA A 226 -6.59 2.12 0.67
C ALA A 226 -5.27 2.85 0.88
N TRP A 227 -4.17 2.13 1.03
CA TRP A 227 -2.88 2.71 1.41
C TRP A 227 -1.87 2.65 0.26
N ALA A 228 -1.68 3.77 -0.42
CA ALA A 228 -0.66 3.97 -1.46
C ALA A 228 0.33 5.06 -1.03
N ASP A 229 0.72 5.05 0.24
CA ASP A 229 1.58 6.07 0.84
C ASP A 229 3.04 5.59 0.96
N TYR A 230 3.51 4.98 -0.12
CA TYR A 230 4.90 4.57 -0.35
C TYR A 230 5.24 4.73 -1.84
N THR A 231 6.53 4.73 -2.18
CA THR A 231 6.95 4.73 -3.59
C THR A 231 7.00 3.29 -4.07
N SER A 232 6.05 2.89 -4.92
CA SER A 232 6.07 1.56 -5.54
C SER A 232 7.13 1.47 -6.63
N PRO A 233 7.60 0.26 -6.98
CA PRO A 233 8.33 0.06 -8.22
C PRO A 233 7.51 0.48 -9.45
N ASP A 234 8.20 1.01 -10.45
CA ASP A 234 7.65 1.26 -11.79
C ASP A 234 7.82 0.00 -12.64
N GLY A 235 6.70 -0.61 -13.02
CA GLY A 235 6.66 -1.86 -13.77
C GLY A 235 7.31 -3.05 -13.06
N LEU A 236 7.76 -4.03 -13.86
CA LEU A 236 8.37 -5.28 -13.42
C LEU A 236 9.91 -5.28 -13.60
N GLY A 237 10.52 -4.11 -13.48
CA GLY A 237 11.98 -3.93 -13.64
C GLY A 237 12.79 -4.30 -12.40
N VAL A 238 14.04 -3.82 -12.34
CA VAL A 238 14.98 -4.10 -11.23
C VAL A 238 14.42 -3.68 -9.88
N ASP A 239 13.76 -2.51 -9.79
CA ASP A 239 13.13 -2.05 -8.55
C ASP A 239 12.08 -3.05 -8.02
N ALA A 240 11.32 -3.69 -8.92
CA ALA A 240 10.33 -4.69 -8.56
C ALA A 240 10.95 -6.05 -8.21
N ALA A 241 12.16 -6.33 -8.70
CA ALA A 241 12.94 -7.53 -8.37
C ALA A 241 13.76 -7.39 -7.08
N THR A 242 13.85 -6.18 -6.50
CA THR A 242 14.58 -5.92 -5.25
C THR A 242 13.65 -5.48 -4.13
N GLY A 243 14.16 -5.49 -2.89
CA GLY A 243 13.41 -5.11 -1.70
C GLY A 243 13.58 -3.64 -1.30
N ALA A 244 14.26 -2.82 -2.11
CA ALA A 244 14.59 -1.45 -1.74
C ALA A 244 13.34 -0.59 -1.50
N ARG A 245 12.37 -0.64 -2.43
CA ARG A 245 11.09 0.07 -2.29
C ARG A 245 10.25 -0.46 -1.13
N ALA A 246 10.28 -1.78 -0.93
CA ALA A 246 9.66 -2.43 0.22
C ALA A 246 10.24 -1.93 1.56
N ALA A 247 11.57 -1.79 1.67
CA ALA A 247 12.25 -1.28 2.86
C ALA A 247 11.99 0.21 3.11
N GLU A 248 11.98 1.05 2.07
CA GLU A 248 11.59 2.46 2.21
C GLU A 248 10.13 2.61 2.67
N GLY A 249 9.24 1.82 2.09
CA GLY A 249 7.82 1.84 2.40
C GLY A 249 7.46 1.22 3.76
N SER A 250 8.23 0.25 4.25
CA SER A 250 7.98 -0.40 5.55
C SER A 250 8.05 0.60 6.71
N LEU A 251 8.97 1.56 6.65
CA LEU A 251 9.10 2.63 7.64
C LEU A 251 7.82 3.47 7.73
N ARG A 252 7.27 3.85 6.56
CA ARG A 252 6.04 4.64 6.46
C ARG A 252 4.82 3.83 6.88
N LEU A 253 4.75 2.56 6.50
CA LEU A 253 3.67 1.66 6.88
C LEU A 253 3.62 1.48 8.40
N ASN A 254 4.76 1.15 9.02
CA ASN A 254 4.84 0.94 10.46
C ASN A 254 4.58 2.23 11.25
N ALA A 255 4.97 3.39 10.74
CA ALA A 255 4.60 4.68 11.30
C ALA A 255 3.08 4.93 11.27
N LEU A 256 2.40 4.61 10.15
CA LEU A 256 0.94 4.66 10.07
C LEU A 256 0.31 3.73 11.11
N LEU A 257 0.72 2.46 11.14
CA LEU A 257 0.12 1.43 11.99
C LEU A 257 0.20 1.77 13.48
N ARG A 258 1.32 2.33 13.94
CA ARG A 258 1.48 2.83 15.31
C ARG A 258 0.60 4.05 15.62
N ALA A 259 0.31 4.86 14.61
CA ALA A 259 -0.45 6.10 14.75
C ALA A 259 -1.98 5.95 14.53
N LEU A 260 -2.45 4.76 14.13
CA LEU A 260 -3.88 4.50 13.98
C LEU A 260 -4.62 4.71 15.30
N PRO A 261 -5.83 5.30 15.30
CA PRO A 261 -6.56 5.57 16.53
C PRO A 261 -6.98 4.28 17.25
N GLY A 262 -7.18 4.41 18.56
CA GLY A 262 -7.71 3.33 19.41
C GLY A 262 -6.80 2.10 19.45
N ARG A 263 -7.41 0.95 19.77
CA ARG A 263 -6.72 -0.35 19.93
C ARG A 263 -7.33 -1.45 19.07
N ALA A 264 -8.18 -1.08 18.10
CA ALA A 264 -8.81 -2.04 17.21
C ALA A 264 -7.74 -2.91 16.52
N PRO A 265 -7.93 -4.24 16.44
CA PRO A 265 -7.04 -5.11 15.68
C PRO A 265 -7.00 -4.67 14.22
N VAL A 266 -5.83 -4.87 13.62
CA VAL A 266 -5.55 -4.51 12.22
C VAL A 266 -5.29 -5.79 11.41
N SER A 267 -5.93 -5.88 10.25
CA SER A 267 -5.67 -6.90 9.25
C SER A 267 -5.01 -6.26 8.02
N MET A 268 -3.85 -6.76 7.63
CA MET A 268 -3.10 -6.31 6.45
C MET A 268 -3.49 -7.14 5.23
N PHE A 269 -3.77 -6.48 4.12
CA PHE A 269 -4.16 -7.09 2.85
C PHE A 269 -3.21 -6.66 1.74
N CYS A 270 -2.20 -7.48 1.49
CA CYS A 270 -1.04 -7.10 0.72
C CYS A 270 -1.02 -7.83 -0.62
N HIS A 271 -1.13 -7.07 -1.70
CA HIS A 271 -1.27 -7.61 -3.06
C HIS A 271 0.02 -7.44 -3.86
N SER A 272 0.44 -8.48 -4.57
CA SER A 272 1.61 -8.41 -5.47
C SER A 272 2.85 -7.93 -4.70
N TYR A 273 3.61 -6.94 -5.22
CA TYR A 273 4.76 -6.35 -4.51
C TYR A 273 4.41 -5.80 -3.11
N GLY A 274 3.15 -5.48 -2.84
CA GLY A 274 2.70 -5.12 -1.49
C GLY A 274 2.96 -6.22 -0.46
N SER A 275 2.97 -7.51 -0.87
CA SER A 275 3.34 -8.64 0.00
C SER A 275 4.81 -8.60 0.44
N VAL A 276 5.71 -8.17 -0.44
CA VAL A 276 7.14 -7.95 -0.15
C VAL A 276 7.27 -6.85 0.89
N LEU A 277 6.55 -5.73 0.70
CA LEU A 277 6.53 -4.61 1.65
C LEU A 277 5.96 -5.03 3.01
N CYS A 278 4.87 -5.79 3.05
CA CYS A 278 4.32 -6.31 4.31
C CYS A 278 5.25 -7.32 4.98
N GLY A 279 5.95 -8.17 4.21
CA GLY A 279 6.96 -9.09 4.72
C GLY A 279 8.13 -8.36 5.38
N VAL A 280 8.71 -7.38 4.68
CA VAL A 280 9.79 -6.53 5.22
C VAL A 280 9.32 -5.71 6.43
N ALA A 281 8.07 -5.28 6.47
CA ALA A 281 7.52 -4.51 7.58
C ALA A 281 7.18 -5.35 8.81
N ALA A 282 6.99 -6.67 8.67
CA ALA A 282 6.32 -7.53 9.64
C ALA A 282 6.92 -7.52 11.05
N HIS A 283 8.26 -7.56 11.15
CA HIS A 283 8.97 -7.62 12.43
C HIS A 283 8.77 -6.36 13.29
N ASP A 284 8.51 -5.21 12.67
CA ASP A 284 8.35 -3.91 13.32
C ASP A 284 6.88 -3.49 13.46
N MET A 285 5.94 -4.33 13.01
CA MET A 285 4.52 -4.05 13.12
C MET A 285 4.09 -4.05 14.58
N PRO A 286 3.22 -3.11 15.01
CA PRO A 286 2.71 -3.11 16.37
C PRO A 286 1.83 -4.35 16.62
N GLY A 287 1.86 -4.90 17.83
CA GLY A 287 1.11 -6.13 18.19
C GLY A 287 -0.42 -6.07 18.07
N ARG A 288 -0.99 -4.94 17.65
CA ARG A 288 -2.40 -4.85 17.22
C ARG A 288 -2.64 -5.39 15.81
N VAL A 289 -1.59 -5.57 15.00
CA VAL A 289 -1.69 -6.26 13.71
C VAL A 289 -1.89 -7.74 13.99
N ALA A 290 -3.10 -8.22 13.74
CA ALA A 290 -3.52 -9.57 14.08
C ALA A 290 -3.39 -10.54 12.90
N ASP A 291 -3.43 -10.01 11.68
CA ASP A 291 -3.45 -10.80 10.44
C ASP A 291 -2.64 -10.08 9.35
N ILE A 292 -1.85 -10.86 8.61
CA ILE A 292 -1.20 -10.45 7.36
C ILE A 292 -1.64 -11.43 6.28
N ALA A 293 -2.52 -10.98 5.39
CA ALA A 293 -3.00 -11.74 4.27
C ALA A 293 -2.35 -11.26 2.97
N VAL A 294 -1.62 -12.16 2.30
CA VAL A 294 -0.97 -11.88 1.02
C VAL A 294 -1.71 -12.56 -0.12
N ALA A 295 -1.88 -11.84 -1.22
CA ALA A 295 -2.48 -12.33 -2.44
C ALA A 295 -1.56 -12.03 -3.62
N ALA A 296 -1.46 -12.96 -4.58
CA ALA A 296 -0.60 -12.80 -5.75
C ALA A 296 0.88 -12.50 -5.39
N SER A 297 1.37 -13.10 -4.30
CA SER A 297 2.66 -12.73 -3.72
C SER A 297 3.84 -13.32 -4.49
N PRO A 298 4.81 -12.51 -4.97
CA PRO A 298 6.07 -13.03 -5.47
C PRO A 298 7.04 -13.46 -4.34
N GLY A 299 6.70 -13.19 -3.08
CA GLY A 299 7.47 -13.57 -1.90
C GLY A 299 7.39 -12.51 -0.80
N MET A 300 7.94 -12.82 0.38
CA MET A 300 7.91 -11.93 1.56
C MET A 300 9.30 -11.60 2.12
N ARG A 301 10.37 -11.89 1.35
CA ARG A 301 11.79 -11.77 1.73
C ARG A 301 12.20 -12.55 2.96
N VAL A 302 11.53 -13.69 3.16
CA VAL A 302 11.86 -14.68 4.17
C VAL A 302 11.66 -16.08 3.59
N SER A 303 12.29 -17.08 4.19
CA SER A 303 12.13 -18.47 3.78
C SER A 303 10.89 -19.13 4.38
N ARG A 304 10.47 -18.72 5.58
CA ARG A 304 9.29 -19.25 6.28
C ARG A 304 8.52 -18.12 6.96
N ALA A 305 7.23 -18.32 7.16
CA ALA A 305 6.36 -17.41 7.89
C ALA A 305 6.85 -17.13 9.32
N ALA A 306 7.47 -18.11 9.99
CA ALA A 306 8.05 -17.95 11.32
C ALA A 306 9.24 -16.97 11.34
N ASP A 307 9.92 -16.77 10.21
CA ASP A 307 11.06 -15.86 10.09
C ASP A 307 10.62 -14.39 9.90
N LEU A 308 9.31 -14.11 9.79
CA LEU A 308 8.75 -12.75 9.78
C LEU A 308 8.81 -12.06 11.15
N ASP A 309 9.12 -12.81 12.21
CA ASP A 309 9.21 -12.34 13.59
C ASP A 309 7.97 -11.52 14.03
N THR A 310 6.78 -12.07 13.75
CA THR A 310 5.50 -11.44 14.06
C THR A 310 4.56 -12.38 14.78
N THR A 311 3.68 -11.81 15.58
CA THR A 311 2.58 -12.54 16.23
C THR A 311 1.32 -12.62 15.36
N ALA A 312 1.30 -11.90 14.23
CA ALA A 312 0.18 -11.91 13.30
C ALA A 312 0.03 -13.29 12.64
N ARG A 313 -1.21 -13.71 12.39
CA ARG A 313 -1.47 -14.86 11.53
C ARG A 313 -1.12 -14.51 10.10
N VAL A 314 -0.35 -15.37 9.46
CA VAL A 314 0.05 -15.20 8.06
C VAL A 314 -0.86 -16.06 7.18
N TRP A 315 -1.56 -15.39 6.26
CA TRP A 315 -2.47 -16.00 5.31
C TRP A 315 -1.96 -15.77 3.90
N ALA A 316 -2.14 -16.74 3.02
CA ALA A 316 -1.71 -16.64 1.63
C ALA A 316 -2.78 -17.18 0.68
N MET A 317 -2.90 -16.58 -0.50
CA MET A 317 -3.72 -17.12 -1.58
C MET A 317 -3.09 -16.80 -2.94
N ARG A 318 -3.27 -17.74 -3.89
CA ARG A 318 -2.90 -17.57 -5.29
C ARG A 318 -3.97 -18.21 -6.16
N ASP A 319 -4.49 -17.45 -7.12
CA ASP A 319 -5.33 -17.96 -8.21
C ASP A 319 -4.50 -18.82 -9.16
N ALA A 320 -5.09 -19.90 -9.68
CA ALA A 320 -4.45 -20.82 -10.62
C ALA A 320 -4.08 -20.17 -11.96
N THR A 321 -4.72 -19.06 -12.35
CA THR A 321 -4.41 -18.34 -13.59
C THR A 321 -3.49 -17.13 -13.40
N ASP A 322 -2.98 -16.92 -12.20
CA ASP A 322 -2.05 -15.83 -11.90
C ASP A 322 -0.64 -16.16 -12.39
N TRP A 323 -0.08 -15.30 -13.25
CA TRP A 323 1.29 -15.43 -13.80
C TRP A 323 2.37 -15.44 -12.71
N ILE A 324 2.05 -14.96 -11.50
CA ILE A 324 2.96 -15.02 -10.35
C ILE A 324 3.37 -16.46 -10.03
N GLN A 325 2.59 -17.47 -10.40
CA GLN A 325 3.00 -18.87 -10.24
C GLN A 325 4.33 -19.19 -10.94
N ASP A 326 4.67 -18.45 -11.99
CA ASP A 326 5.86 -18.67 -12.83
C ASP A 326 7.08 -17.85 -12.40
N VAL A 327 6.98 -17.03 -11.34
CA VAL A 327 8.13 -16.25 -10.85
C VAL A 327 9.12 -17.13 -10.07
N PRO A 328 10.43 -16.86 -10.14
CA PRO A 328 11.41 -17.61 -9.36
C PRO A 328 11.33 -17.25 -7.86
N TYR A 329 10.81 -18.18 -7.05
CA TYR A 329 10.70 -18.04 -5.59
C TYR A 329 12.02 -18.29 -4.86
N LEU A 330 12.98 -17.39 -5.09
CA LEU A 330 14.29 -17.39 -4.47
C LEU A 330 14.74 -15.96 -4.18
N GLU A 331 15.72 -15.82 -3.30
CA GLU A 331 16.45 -14.56 -3.11
C GLU A 331 17.94 -14.84 -3.20
N LEU A 332 18.66 -14.14 -4.09
CA LEU A 332 20.10 -14.27 -4.25
C LEU A 332 20.72 -12.90 -4.57
N GLY A 333 21.71 -12.48 -3.78
CA GLY A 333 22.41 -11.22 -4.02
C GLY A 333 21.51 -9.98 -4.00
N GLY A 334 20.41 -10.02 -3.22
CA GLY A 334 19.44 -8.93 -3.11
C GLY A 334 18.29 -8.95 -4.13
N LEU A 335 18.37 -9.82 -5.15
CA LEU A 335 17.36 -10.03 -6.17
C LEU A 335 16.41 -11.17 -5.80
N GLY A 336 15.13 -10.98 -6.11
CA GLY A 336 14.04 -11.88 -5.75
C GLY A 336 13.47 -11.61 -4.36
N HIS A 337 12.44 -12.38 -4.00
CA HIS A 337 11.61 -12.13 -2.81
C HIS A 337 11.47 -13.34 -1.89
N GLY A 338 12.33 -14.34 -2.07
CA GLY A 338 12.35 -15.53 -1.22
C GLY A 338 11.26 -16.53 -1.56
N ALA A 339 10.83 -17.30 -0.57
CA ALA A 339 9.96 -18.46 -0.76
C ALA A 339 8.51 -18.08 -1.11
N ASP A 340 7.83 -18.98 -1.82
CA ASP A 340 6.41 -18.88 -2.19
C ASP A 340 5.51 -18.97 -0.95
N PRO A 341 4.70 -17.94 -0.61
CA PRO A 341 3.84 -18.02 0.55
C PRO A 341 2.73 -19.07 0.48
N VAL A 342 2.37 -19.58 -0.69
CA VAL A 342 1.40 -20.69 -0.79
C VAL A 342 2.06 -22.07 -0.75
N ALA A 343 3.39 -22.15 -0.77
CA ALA A 343 4.09 -23.43 -0.63
C ALA A 343 3.98 -23.96 0.80
N ALA A 344 3.79 -25.28 0.94
CA ALA A 344 3.64 -25.93 2.24
C ALA A 344 4.82 -25.65 3.20
N GLY A 345 6.04 -25.58 2.67
CA GLY A 345 7.26 -25.31 3.46
C GLY A 345 7.36 -23.88 4.01
N PHE A 346 6.58 -22.92 3.46
CA PHE A 346 6.57 -21.56 3.97
C PHE A 346 5.82 -21.46 5.30
N GLY A 347 4.74 -22.22 5.49
CA GLY A 347 3.99 -22.27 6.74
C GLY A 347 2.90 -21.20 6.92
N ALA A 348 2.43 -20.57 5.83
CA ALA A 348 1.24 -19.72 5.88
C ALA A 348 -0.05 -20.55 5.87
N ARG A 349 -1.16 -19.93 6.29
CA ARG A 349 -2.52 -20.47 6.17
C ARG A 349 -3.03 -20.21 4.76
N VAL A 350 -3.16 -21.26 3.94
CA VAL A 350 -3.48 -21.11 2.52
C VAL A 350 -5.00 -21.10 2.29
N LEU A 351 -5.49 -20.02 1.69
CA LEU A 351 -6.89 -19.74 1.43
C LEU A 351 -7.27 -20.02 -0.03
N SER A 352 -8.55 -20.33 -0.25
CA SER A 352 -9.12 -20.48 -1.59
C SER A 352 -9.14 -19.14 -2.34
N ALA A 353 -8.83 -19.20 -3.63
CA ALA A 353 -8.94 -18.10 -4.59
C ALA A 353 -9.36 -18.62 -5.97
N ARG A 354 -10.22 -19.65 -6.02
CA ARG A 354 -10.62 -20.35 -7.25
C ARG A 354 -11.44 -19.49 -8.20
N ASP A 355 -12.20 -18.55 -7.64
CA ASP A 355 -13.08 -17.68 -8.42
C ASP A 355 -12.33 -16.40 -8.90
N ALA A 356 -11.15 -16.12 -8.34
CA ALA A 356 -10.31 -15.03 -8.83
C ALA A 356 -9.80 -15.36 -10.23
N GLN A 357 -9.57 -14.32 -11.03
CA GLN A 357 -9.06 -14.47 -12.39
C GLN A 357 -7.87 -13.54 -12.61
N GLY A 358 -6.72 -14.16 -12.83
CA GLY A 358 -5.44 -13.52 -13.05
C GLY A 358 -4.97 -12.68 -11.88
N HIS A 359 -3.86 -11.97 -12.11
CA HIS A 359 -3.16 -11.19 -11.09
C HIS A 359 -4.01 -10.12 -10.41
N ALA A 360 -5.04 -9.62 -11.10
CA ALA A 360 -5.91 -8.54 -10.63
C ALA A 360 -7.19 -9.02 -9.93
N GLY A 361 -7.46 -10.32 -9.93
CA GLY A 361 -8.79 -10.87 -9.66
C GLY A 361 -9.23 -10.89 -8.19
N TYR A 362 -8.29 -10.85 -7.24
CA TYR A 362 -8.51 -11.18 -5.83
C TYR A 362 -9.50 -10.28 -5.07
N PHE A 363 -9.68 -9.04 -5.51
CA PHE A 363 -10.62 -8.10 -4.92
C PHE A 363 -11.92 -7.94 -5.74
N THR A 364 -12.13 -8.80 -6.74
CA THR A 364 -13.32 -8.74 -7.58
C THR A 364 -14.54 -9.21 -6.78
N PRO A 365 -15.65 -8.44 -6.74
CA PRO A 365 -16.87 -8.88 -6.09
C PRO A 365 -17.38 -10.22 -6.61
N GLY A 366 -17.84 -11.07 -5.69
CA GLY A 366 -18.36 -12.40 -6.02
C GLY A 366 -17.32 -13.53 -5.97
N THR A 367 -16.03 -13.22 -5.80
CA THR A 367 -15.00 -14.26 -5.68
C THR A 367 -14.87 -14.80 -4.25
N ASP A 368 -14.45 -16.06 -4.12
CA ASP A 368 -14.07 -16.68 -2.85
C ASP A 368 -12.88 -15.99 -2.18
N SER A 369 -11.91 -15.51 -2.95
CA SER A 369 -10.81 -14.69 -2.47
C SER A 369 -11.30 -13.45 -1.71
N LEU A 370 -12.18 -12.63 -2.29
CA LEU A 370 -12.69 -11.43 -1.61
C LEU A 370 -13.51 -11.78 -0.36
N ARG A 371 -14.30 -12.86 -0.41
CA ARG A 371 -15.03 -13.36 0.78
C ARG A 371 -14.06 -13.72 1.91
N ASN A 372 -13.01 -14.48 1.60
CA ASN A 372 -11.96 -14.84 2.55
C ASN A 372 -11.25 -13.62 3.15
N LEU A 373 -10.92 -12.62 2.33
CA LEU A 373 -10.32 -11.38 2.83
C LEU A 373 -11.26 -10.64 3.79
N ALA A 374 -12.57 -10.58 3.47
CA ALA A 374 -13.57 -9.96 4.33
C ALA A 374 -13.78 -10.73 5.65
N ASP A 375 -13.75 -12.06 5.61
CA ASP A 375 -13.84 -12.90 6.81
C ASP A 375 -12.63 -12.66 7.74
N ILE A 376 -11.42 -12.55 7.20
CA ILE A 376 -10.23 -12.15 7.97
C ILE A 376 -10.38 -10.72 8.53
N GLY A 377 -10.85 -9.78 7.70
CA GLY A 377 -11.03 -8.37 8.08
C GLY A 377 -12.04 -8.20 9.23
N THR A 378 -13.07 -9.04 9.24
CA THR A 378 -14.11 -9.08 10.29
C THR A 378 -13.77 -10.00 11.47
N GLY A 379 -12.73 -10.83 11.35
CA GLY A 379 -12.34 -11.82 12.36
C GLY A 379 -13.20 -13.07 12.37
N ALA A 380 -14.00 -13.32 11.34
CA ALA A 380 -14.83 -14.50 11.16
C ALA A 380 -14.00 -15.68 10.60
N TYR A 381 -12.94 -16.06 11.33
CA TYR A 381 -11.97 -17.05 10.83
C TYR A 381 -12.59 -18.43 10.53
N ASP A 382 -13.68 -18.79 11.20
CA ASP A 382 -14.39 -20.05 10.95
C ASP A 382 -15.11 -20.07 9.59
N SER A 383 -15.37 -18.90 8.99
CA SER A 383 -16.04 -18.75 7.70
C SER A 383 -15.10 -18.86 6.50
N VAL A 384 -13.78 -18.75 6.72
CA VAL A 384 -12.81 -18.78 5.62
C VAL A 384 -12.82 -20.14 4.93
N THR A 385 -12.63 -20.13 3.61
CA THR A 385 -12.48 -21.34 2.80
C THR A 385 -11.01 -21.59 2.53
N CYS A 386 -10.50 -22.75 2.93
CA CYS A 386 -9.11 -23.15 2.70
C CYS A 386 -8.83 -23.53 1.23
N ALA A 387 -7.56 -23.50 0.84
CA ALA A 387 -7.13 -24.11 -0.41
C ALA A 387 -7.10 -25.65 -0.24
N GLY A 388 -7.73 -26.37 -1.18
CA GLY A 388 -7.86 -27.84 -1.12
C GLY A 388 -9.04 -28.33 -0.27
N GLU A 389 -9.14 -29.66 -0.11
CA GLU A 389 -10.27 -30.30 0.59
C GLU A 389 -10.13 -30.33 2.13
N SER A 390 -8.99 -29.89 2.66
CA SER A 390 -8.69 -29.93 4.09
C SER A 390 -8.86 -28.55 4.75
N ASP A 391 -9.41 -28.52 5.96
CA ASP A 391 -9.56 -27.29 6.76
C ASP A 391 -8.26 -26.83 7.45
N MET A 392 -7.10 -27.20 6.89
CA MET A 392 -5.79 -26.94 7.50
C MET A 392 -5.51 -25.45 7.72
N CYS A 393 -6.01 -24.57 6.86
CA CYS A 393 -5.84 -23.12 7.04
C CYS A 393 -6.54 -22.60 8.31
N ARG A 394 -7.52 -23.33 8.86
CA ARG A 394 -8.23 -23.01 10.10
C ARG A 394 -7.64 -23.69 11.34
N ALA A 395 -6.64 -24.56 11.18
CA ALA A 395 -6.07 -25.33 12.29
C ALA A 395 -5.54 -24.44 13.43
N GLY A 396 -5.91 -24.76 14.68
CA GLY A 396 -5.47 -24.01 15.86
C GLY A 396 -6.13 -22.64 16.04
N LEU A 397 -7.10 -22.27 15.20
CA LEU A 397 -8.00 -21.16 15.46
C LEU A 397 -9.08 -21.70 16.39
N GLY A 398 -8.83 -21.65 17.70
CA GLY A 398 -9.84 -22.08 18.68
C GLY A 398 -11.11 -21.24 18.51
N ALA A 399 -12.28 -21.87 18.69
CA ALA A 399 -13.58 -21.20 18.74
C ALA A 399 -13.54 -20.12 19.82
N THR A 400 -13.20 -18.90 19.44
CA THR A 400 -13.02 -17.82 20.42
C THR A 400 -14.40 -17.23 20.66
N THR A 401 -15.11 -17.84 21.61
CA THR A 401 -16.16 -17.27 22.46
C THR A 401 -17.02 -16.20 21.80
N THR A 402 -18.22 -16.62 21.37
CA THR A 402 -19.42 -15.79 21.53
C THR A 402 -19.33 -15.05 22.86
N ALA A 403 -19.22 -13.73 22.79
CA ALA A 403 -19.29 -12.87 23.96
C ALA A 403 -20.59 -13.20 24.71
N GLN A 404 -20.45 -13.88 25.85
CA GLN A 404 -21.48 -13.93 26.87
C GLN A 404 -21.68 -12.50 27.35
N HIS A 405 -22.75 -11.88 26.89
CA HIS A 405 -23.38 -10.77 27.60
C HIS A 405 -24.03 -11.34 28.86
N ALA A 406 -23.49 -10.97 30.01
CA ALA A 406 -24.24 -10.79 31.25
C ALA A 406 -24.18 -9.30 31.60
#